data_AF-A0A1V8YH89-F1
#
_entry.id   AF-A0A1V8YH89-F1
#
_cell.length_a   1.000
_cell.length_b   1.000
_cell.length_c   1.000
_cell.angle_alpha   90.00
_cell.angle_beta   90.00
_cell.angle_gamma   90.00
#
_symmetry.space_group_name_H-M   'P 1'
#
loop_
_entity.id
_entity.type
_entity.pdbx_description
1 polymer ?
#
loop_
_entity_poly.entity_id
_entity_poly.type
_entity_poly.pdbx_seq_one_letter_code
_entity_poly.pdbx_strand_id
1 'polypeptide(L)'
;MSTFLVLVGFFGFLFGVCFLVYSFFSKKKRSKKKIGIGILVAFIVMIIGGALAPPATGQADVHKNTKSSSSSVSVTSESREKDEKKAKELAKKKRDEEQQAKKEAEKKQQEEQKAKEAEKKRQEEQQAKEAEKKRQEEINQKTSTAKTILEQAEANPTRDNYNAALAAIQSIPGGNQELLNRLINVDSTIKSNEAAEAERQKQQAAEAQSQAEQQNNSYTVDGQWSIAANGMVFARSDSRKYYSRVTNPNNYQYMTQIDADNAGYSRAPRGNQYARP
;
A
#
# COMPACT_ATOMS: atom_id res chain seq x y z
N MET A 1 6.96 50.87 -31.96
CA MET A 1 7.14 50.68 -30.50
C MET A 1 6.04 49.78 -29.90
N SER A 2 4.75 50.12 -30.05
CA SER A 2 3.63 49.36 -29.46
C SER A 2 3.49 47.92 -29.97
N THR A 3 3.60 47.69 -31.27
CA THR A 3 3.50 46.34 -31.87
C THR A 3 4.62 45.40 -31.42
N PHE A 4 5.81 45.93 -31.14
CA PHE A 4 6.96 45.15 -30.64
C PHE A 4 6.73 44.70 -29.19
N LEU A 5 6.12 45.55 -28.36
CA LEU A 5 5.78 45.20 -26.97
C LEU A 5 4.69 44.13 -26.89
N VAL A 6 3.69 44.19 -27.78
CA VAL A 6 2.64 43.17 -27.87
C VAL A 6 3.21 41.83 -28.36
N LEU A 7 4.13 41.85 -29.34
CA LEU A 7 4.82 40.64 -29.82
C LEU A 7 5.71 40.01 -28.75
N VAL A 8 6.51 40.82 -28.03
CA VAL A 8 7.35 40.33 -26.93
C VAL A 8 6.51 39.78 -25.78
N GLY A 9 5.37 40.41 -25.47
CA GLY A 9 4.40 39.91 -24.49
C GLY A 9 3.75 38.59 -24.92
N PHE A 10 3.39 38.47 -26.20
CA PHE A 10 2.77 37.26 -26.75
C PHE A 10 3.75 36.08 -26.78
N PHE A 11 5.00 36.31 -27.17
CA PHE A 11 6.05 35.28 -27.09
C PHE A 11 6.37 34.90 -25.64
N GLY A 12 6.41 35.85 -24.71
CA GLY A 12 6.57 35.56 -23.28
C GLY A 12 5.42 34.73 -22.71
N PHE A 13 4.19 35.01 -23.13
CA PHE A 13 3.00 34.25 -22.74
C PHE A 13 3.02 32.82 -23.32
N LEU A 14 3.35 32.67 -24.60
CA LEU A 14 3.52 31.36 -25.24
C LEU A 14 4.61 30.52 -24.58
N PHE A 15 5.78 31.12 -24.29
CA PHE A 15 6.84 30.43 -23.56
C PHE A 15 6.43 30.05 -22.13
N GLY A 16 5.69 30.92 -21.44
CA GLY A 16 5.16 30.64 -20.10
C GLY A 16 4.19 29.47 -20.08
N VAL A 17 3.25 29.43 -21.03
CA VAL A 17 2.27 28.34 -21.17
C VAL A 17 2.96 27.04 -21.56
N CYS A 18 3.89 27.07 -22.53
CA CYS A 18 4.69 25.90 -22.90
C CYS A 18 5.54 25.37 -21.73
N PHE A 19 6.13 26.25 -20.92
CA PHE A 19 6.91 25.86 -19.73
C PHE A 19 6.02 25.23 -18.65
N LEU A 20 4.79 25.72 -18.49
CA LEU A 20 3.81 25.18 -17.53
C LEU A 20 3.33 23.78 -17.94
N VAL A 21 3.07 23.57 -19.23
CA VAL A 21 2.70 22.26 -19.80
C VAL A 21 3.86 21.28 -19.74
N TYR A 22 5.09 21.72 -20.06
CA TYR A 22 6.31 20.91 -19.92
C TYR A 22 6.56 20.49 -18.47
N SER A 23 6.30 21.36 -17.50
CA SER A 23 6.40 21.04 -16.07
C SER A 23 5.36 20.03 -15.59
N PHE A 24 4.23 19.89 -16.30
CA PHE A 24 3.17 18.94 -15.97
C PHE A 24 3.45 17.54 -16.55
N PHE A 25 4.10 17.44 -17.72
CA PHE A 25 4.40 16.17 -18.39
C PHE A 25 5.80 15.61 -18.09
N SER A 26 6.72 16.42 -17.58
CA SER A 26 8.07 15.94 -17.24
C SER A 26 8.06 15.14 -15.93
N LYS A 27 8.28 13.82 -16.03
CA LYS A 27 8.28 12.81 -14.94
C LYS A 27 9.39 12.96 -13.88
N LYS A 28 9.86 14.17 -13.57
CA LYS A 28 10.85 14.42 -12.50
C LYS A 28 10.13 15.02 -11.30
N LYS A 29 10.10 14.29 -10.17
CA LYS A 29 9.49 14.71 -8.89
C LYS A 29 10.10 16.02 -8.37
N ARG A 30 9.66 17.17 -8.90
CA ARG A 30 9.91 18.47 -8.27
C ARG A 30 8.85 18.68 -7.20
N SER A 31 9.30 19.01 -6.00
CA SER A 31 8.42 19.15 -4.83
C SER A 31 7.35 20.22 -5.09
N LYS A 32 6.09 19.82 -5.02
CA LYS A 32 4.89 20.65 -5.30
C LYS A 32 4.90 22.00 -4.57
N LYS A 33 5.64 22.09 -3.46
CA LYS A 33 5.84 23.33 -2.67
C LYS A 33 6.60 24.43 -3.43
N LYS A 34 7.55 24.10 -4.31
CA LYS A 34 8.37 25.10 -5.02
C LYS A 34 7.73 25.59 -6.33
N ILE A 35 6.92 24.76 -6.99
CA ILE A 35 6.16 25.16 -8.21
C ILE A 35 5.03 26.15 -7.87
N GLY A 36 4.29 25.92 -6.77
CA GLY A 36 3.17 26.79 -6.40
C GLY A 36 3.60 28.23 -6.10
N ILE A 37 4.76 28.41 -5.48
CA ILE A 37 5.35 29.72 -5.20
C ILE A 37 5.71 30.47 -6.49
N GLY A 38 6.26 29.77 -7.50
CA GLY A 38 6.58 30.38 -8.79
C GLY A 38 5.35 30.90 -9.53
N ILE A 39 4.24 30.14 -9.50
CA ILE A 39 2.97 30.53 -10.12
C ILE A 39 2.34 31.72 -9.39
N LEU A 40 2.37 31.71 -8.05
CA LEU A 40 1.85 32.81 -7.23
C LEU A 40 2.61 34.12 -7.49
N VAL A 41 3.94 34.08 -7.55
CA VAL A 41 4.78 35.26 -7.82
C VAL A 41 4.54 35.79 -9.24
N ALA A 42 4.42 34.91 -10.25
CA ALA A 42 4.10 35.31 -11.61
C ALA A 42 2.72 35.99 -11.72
N PHE A 43 1.72 35.50 -10.98
CA PHE A 43 0.38 36.08 -10.95
C PHE A 43 0.37 37.47 -10.31
N ILE A 44 1.14 37.67 -9.24
CA ILE A 44 1.28 38.98 -8.58
C ILE A 44 1.98 39.99 -9.51
N VAL A 45 3.02 39.59 -10.23
CA VAL A 45 3.72 40.46 -11.19
C VAL A 45 2.81 40.84 -12.37
N MET A 46 1.91 39.94 -12.80
CA MET A 46 0.94 40.22 -13.86
C MET A 46 -0.13 41.25 -13.43
N ILE A 47 -0.60 41.19 -12.17
CA ILE A 47 -1.57 42.15 -11.64
C ILE A 47 -0.93 43.54 -11.44
N ILE A 48 0.32 43.59 -11.00
CA ILE A 48 1.05 44.87 -10.82
C ILE A 48 1.47 45.47 -12.18
N GLY A 49 1.87 44.63 -13.15
CA GLY A 49 2.23 45.07 -14.49
C GLY A 49 1.06 45.65 -15.30
N GLY A 50 -0.17 45.25 -14.99
CA GLY A 50 -1.38 45.80 -15.62
C GLY A 50 -1.76 47.22 -15.14
N ALA A 51 -1.21 47.69 -14.02
CA ALA A 51 -1.58 48.97 -13.40
C ALA A 51 -0.70 50.17 -13.83
N LEU A 52 0.34 49.96 -14.65
CA LEU A 52 1.24 51.02 -15.14
C LEU A 52 1.00 51.45 -16.61
N ALA A 53 -0.23 51.26 -17.13
CA ALA A 53 -0.64 51.90 -18.38
C ALA A 53 -1.24 53.29 -18.06
N PRO A 54 -0.67 54.40 -18.55
CA PRO A 54 -1.19 55.74 -18.25
C PRO A 54 -2.53 56.02 -18.97
N PRO A 55 -3.47 56.76 -18.34
CA PRO A 55 -4.58 57.38 -19.04
C PRO A 55 -4.08 58.62 -19.79
N ALA A 56 -4.33 58.67 -21.11
CA ALA A 56 -4.09 59.86 -21.92
C ALA A 56 -5.17 60.93 -21.66
N THR A 57 -4.76 61.97 -20.94
CA THR A 57 -4.92 63.40 -21.25
C THR A 57 -6.27 64.01 -21.68
N GLY A 58 -6.68 65.02 -20.90
CA GLY A 58 -7.58 66.13 -21.25
C GLY A 58 -8.15 66.78 -19.98
N GLN A 59 -7.37 67.54 -19.20
CA GLN A 59 -7.43 69.01 -19.06
C GLN A 59 -8.86 69.54 -18.79
N ALA A 60 -9.18 70.36 -17.80
CA ALA A 60 -8.45 71.27 -16.89
C ALA A 60 -9.37 71.46 -15.65
N ASP A 61 -9.07 72.11 -14.52
CA ASP A 61 -8.14 73.17 -14.16
C ASP A 61 -8.06 73.18 -12.60
N VAL A 62 -6.83 73.30 -12.09
CA VAL A 62 -6.35 74.29 -11.09
C VAL A 62 -7.14 74.49 -9.78
N HIS A 63 -6.46 74.07 -8.68
CA HIS A 63 -6.20 74.77 -7.39
C HIS A 63 -7.35 75.47 -6.63
N LYS A 64 -7.36 75.65 -5.32
CA LYS A 64 -6.52 75.35 -4.15
C LYS A 64 -7.48 75.63 -2.98
N ASN A 65 -7.63 74.69 -2.06
CA ASN A 65 -7.11 74.80 -0.70
C ASN A 65 -7.83 75.79 0.25
N THR A 66 -8.21 75.22 1.39
CA THR A 66 -8.14 75.77 2.76
C THR A 66 -9.11 76.86 3.23
N LYS A 67 -9.98 76.40 4.15
CA LYS A 67 -9.95 76.70 5.60
C LYS A 67 -10.85 77.83 6.13
N SER A 68 -11.54 77.43 7.20
CA SER A 68 -12.02 78.20 8.36
C SER A 68 -13.30 79.05 8.27
N SER A 69 -14.28 78.56 9.03
CA SER A 69 -14.95 79.22 10.16
C SER A 69 -15.82 80.46 9.96
N SER A 70 -17.01 80.36 10.57
CA SER A 70 -17.65 81.36 11.44
C SER A 70 -18.59 82.40 10.81
N SER A 71 -19.86 82.19 11.18
CA SER A 71 -20.83 83.16 11.72
C SER A 71 -21.41 84.31 10.88
N SER A 72 -22.67 84.58 11.23
CA SER A 72 -23.46 85.81 11.13
C SER A 72 -24.52 85.89 10.02
N VAL A 73 -25.74 85.55 10.44
CA VAL A 73 -27.01 86.28 10.33
C VAL A 73 -27.13 87.41 9.29
N SER A 74 -28.18 87.36 8.47
CA SER A 74 -29.43 88.17 8.60
C SER A 74 -30.08 88.47 7.24
N VAL A 75 -31.33 88.01 7.11
CA VAL A 75 -32.55 88.66 6.55
C VAL A 75 -32.34 89.49 5.26
N THR A 76 -33.03 89.27 4.13
CA THR A 76 -34.48 89.57 3.95
C THR A 76 -34.99 89.08 2.58
N SER A 77 -36.25 88.64 2.59
CA SER A 77 -37.30 88.73 1.55
C SER A 77 -37.14 88.07 0.17
N GLU A 78 -38.04 87.09 0.01
CA GLU A 78 -38.93 86.92 -1.15
C GLU A 78 -38.37 86.35 -2.45
N SER A 79 -38.65 85.05 -2.61
CA SER A 79 -39.24 84.42 -3.81
C SER A 79 -38.55 83.08 -4.07
N ARG A 80 -38.90 82.04 -3.29
CA ARG A 80 -38.38 80.68 -3.51
C ARG A 80 -39.14 79.54 -2.83
N GLU A 81 -40.46 79.66 -2.63
CA GLU A 81 -41.24 78.57 -2.01
C GLU A 81 -41.64 77.45 -3.00
N LYS A 82 -41.38 77.61 -4.31
CA LYS A 82 -41.74 76.63 -5.36
C LYS A 82 -40.56 75.79 -5.88
N ASP A 83 -39.32 76.22 -5.67
CA ASP A 83 -38.12 75.50 -6.14
C ASP A 83 -37.53 74.53 -5.10
N GLU A 84 -37.68 74.81 -3.80
CA GLU A 84 -37.14 73.94 -2.74
C GLU A 84 -37.94 72.64 -2.56
N LYS A 85 -39.27 72.68 -2.81
CA LYS A 85 -40.14 71.48 -2.83
C LYS A 85 -39.86 70.58 -4.03
N LYS A 86 -39.64 71.14 -5.23
CA LYS A 86 -39.24 70.37 -6.42
C LYS A 86 -37.85 69.75 -6.28
N ALA A 87 -36.89 70.44 -5.66
CA ALA A 87 -35.56 69.90 -5.40
C ALA A 87 -35.58 68.76 -4.35
N LYS A 88 -36.36 68.88 -3.28
CA LYS A 88 -36.53 67.81 -2.26
C LYS A 88 -37.28 66.59 -2.80
N GLU A 89 -38.28 66.76 -3.67
CA GLU A 89 -39.02 65.66 -4.28
C GLU A 89 -38.19 64.88 -5.31
N LEU A 90 -37.42 65.57 -6.17
CA LEU A 90 -36.45 64.95 -7.08
C LEU A 90 -35.32 64.21 -6.34
N ALA A 91 -34.84 64.75 -5.21
CA ALA A 91 -33.83 64.09 -4.39
C ALA A 91 -34.38 62.85 -3.66
N LYS A 92 -35.66 62.88 -3.24
CA LYS A 92 -36.33 61.73 -2.62
C LYS A 92 -36.58 60.61 -3.64
N LYS A 93 -37.05 60.96 -4.84
CA LYS A 93 -37.25 60.01 -5.95
C LYS A 93 -35.95 59.34 -6.40
N LYS A 94 -34.83 60.09 -6.49
CA LYS A 94 -33.51 59.51 -6.79
C LYS A 94 -32.99 58.57 -5.70
N ARG A 95 -33.25 58.87 -4.41
CA ARG A 95 -32.89 57.97 -3.30
C ARG A 95 -33.71 56.69 -3.28
N ASP A 96 -35.00 56.77 -3.61
CA ASP A 96 -35.88 55.60 -3.66
C ASP A 96 -35.49 54.67 -4.84
N GLU A 97 -35.19 55.22 -6.02
CA GLU A 97 -34.67 54.47 -7.18
C GLU A 97 -33.29 53.82 -6.88
N GLU A 98 -32.38 54.53 -6.21
CA GLU A 98 -31.06 53.99 -5.81
C GLU A 98 -31.17 52.87 -4.75
N GLN A 99 -32.10 53.00 -3.80
CA GLN A 99 -32.39 51.93 -2.83
C GLN A 99 -33.04 50.72 -3.48
N GLN A 100 -33.90 50.92 -4.48
CA GLN A 100 -34.54 49.83 -5.21
C GLN A 100 -33.51 49.07 -6.06
N ALA A 101 -32.61 49.79 -6.75
CA ALA A 101 -31.51 49.21 -7.50
C ALA A 101 -30.52 48.43 -6.61
N LYS A 102 -30.20 48.95 -5.41
CA LYS A 102 -29.36 48.23 -4.43
C LYS A 102 -30.01 46.95 -3.91
N LYS A 103 -31.30 46.98 -3.56
CA LYS A 103 -32.03 45.79 -3.09
C LYS A 103 -32.13 44.71 -4.17
N GLU A 104 -32.33 45.10 -5.42
CA GLU A 104 -32.39 44.16 -6.54
C GLU A 104 -31.01 43.55 -6.85
N ALA A 105 -29.94 44.36 -6.79
CA ALA A 105 -28.57 43.87 -6.93
C ALA A 105 -28.17 42.91 -5.80
N GLU A 106 -28.54 43.22 -4.55
CA GLU A 106 -28.30 42.34 -3.39
C GLU A 106 -29.07 41.03 -3.50
N LYS A 107 -30.35 41.08 -3.93
CA LYS A 107 -31.16 39.87 -4.17
C LYS A 107 -30.56 38.99 -5.27
N LYS A 108 -30.07 39.57 -6.37
CA LYS A 108 -29.35 38.84 -7.42
C LYS A 108 -28.06 38.20 -6.92
N GLN A 109 -27.26 38.92 -6.13
CA GLN A 109 -26.03 38.36 -5.54
C GLN A 109 -26.32 37.22 -4.57
N GLN A 110 -27.37 37.34 -3.75
CA GLN A 110 -27.76 36.31 -2.78
C GLN A 110 -28.31 35.06 -3.46
N GLU A 111 -29.08 35.23 -4.55
CA GLU A 111 -29.58 34.13 -5.37
C GLU A 111 -28.43 33.41 -6.12
N GLU A 112 -27.46 34.17 -6.66
CA GLU A 112 -26.26 33.60 -7.29
C GLU A 112 -25.38 32.84 -6.28
N GLN A 113 -25.22 33.35 -5.06
CA GLN A 113 -24.49 32.64 -3.98
C GLN A 113 -25.19 31.33 -3.59
N LYS A 114 -26.52 31.34 -3.42
CA LYS A 114 -27.30 30.12 -3.14
C LYS A 114 -27.19 29.09 -4.28
N ALA A 115 -27.24 29.54 -5.53
CA ALA A 115 -27.07 28.66 -6.69
C ALA A 115 -25.68 28.01 -6.72
N LYS A 116 -24.61 28.79 -6.48
CA LYS A 116 -23.23 28.28 -6.40
C LYS A 116 -23.02 27.31 -5.24
N GLU A 117 -23.61 27.56 -4.07
CA GLU A 117 -23.52 26.64 -2.93
C GLU A 117 -24.27 25.32 -3.20
N ALA A 118 -25.46 25.39 -3.81
CA ALA A 118 -26.24 24.21 -4.18
C ALA A 118 -25.51 23.37 -5.24
N GLU A 119 -24.86 24.00 -6.22
CA GLU A 119 -24.04 23.31 -7.22
C GLU A 119 -22.82 22.65 -6.59
N LYS A 120 -22.11 23.36 -5.71
CA LYS A 120 -20.96 22.80 -4.98
C LYS A 120 -21.36 21.58 -4.15
N LYS A 121 -22.48 21.64 -3.42
CA LYS A 121 -23.03 20.50 -2.66
C LYS A 121 -23.37 19.31 -3.57
N ARG A 122 -23.97 19.55 -4.75
CA ARG A 122 -24.24 18.49 -5.74
C ARG A 122 -22.97 17.84 -6.27
N GLN A 123 -21.93 18.63 -6.56
CA GLN A 123 -20.64 18.12 -7.02
C GLN A 123 -19.94 17.29 -5.92
N GLU A 124 -19.93 17.76 -4.68
CA GLU A 124 -19.37 17.04 -3.53
C GLU A 124 -20.11 15.70 -3.28
N GLU A 125 -21.44 15.69 -3.36
CA GLU A 125 -22.25 14.47 -3.20
C GLU A 125 -21.99 13.47 -4.34
N GLN A 126 -21.88 13.93 -5.59
CA GLN A 126 -21.54 13.08 -6.73
C GLN A 126 -20.14 12.47 -6.59
N GLN A 127 -19.15 13.26 -6.15
CA GLN A 127 -17.79 12.77 -5.90
C GLN A 127 -17.75 11.75 -4.75
N ALA A 128 -18.50 11.96 -3.68
CA ALA A 128 -18.60 11.01 -2.58
C ALA A 128 -19.21 9.67 -3.04
N LYS A 129 -20.29 9.72 -3.81
CA LYS A 129 -20.94 8.52 -4.40
C LYS A 129 -20.01 7.78 -5.36
N GLU A 130 -19.27 8.49 -6.20
CA GLU A 130 -18.30 7.87 -7.13
C GLU A 130 -17.12 7.24 -6.39
N ALA A 131 -16.60 7.91 -5.35
CA ALA A 131 -15.54 7.37 -4.51
C ALA A 131 -15.98 6.12 -3.75
N GLU A 132 -17.21 6.11 -3.21
CA GLU A 132 -17.80 4.95 -2.55
C GLU A 132 -17.98 3.78 -3.53
N LYS A 133 -18.50 4.05 -4.74
CA LYS A 133 -18.64 3.03 -5.79
C LYS A 133 -17.30 2.41 -6.15
N LYS A 134 -16.25 3.21 -6.37
CA LYS A 134 -14.89 2.72 -6.64
C LYS A 134 -14.34 1.87 -5.50
N ARG A 135 -14.58 2.29 -4.25
CA ARG A 135 -14.17 1.51 -3.08
C ARG A 135 -14.90 0.17 -3.02
N GLN A 136 -16.19 0.13 -3.33
CA GLN A 136 -16.97 -1.11 -3.36
C GLN A 136 -16.51 -2.04 -4.49
N GLU A 137 -16.19 -1.49 -5.67
CA GLU A 137 -15.62 -2.25 -6.78
C GLU A 137 -14.26 -2.85 -6.41
N GLU A 138 -13.39 -2.09 -5.73
CA GLU A 138 -12.11 -2.60 -5.22
C GLU A 138 -12.30 -3.72 -4.19
N ILE A 139 -13.22 -3.56 -3.24
CA ILE A 139 -13.56 -4.59 -2.26
C ILE A 139 -14.06 -5.85 -2.96
N ASN A 140 -14.94 -5.71 -3.95
CA ASN A 140 -15.49 -6.83 -4.71
C ASN A 140 -14.40 -7.56 -5.50
N GLN A 141 -13.49 -6.82 -6.15
CA GLN A 141 -12.34 -7.40 -6.86
C GLN A 141 -11.42 -8.16 -5.90
N LYS A 142 -11.01 -7.54 -4.80
CA LYS A 142 -10.15 -8.17 -3.79
C LYS A 142 -10.81 -9.41 -3.17
N THR A 143 -12.11 -9.34 -2.91
CA THR A 143 -12.90 -10.47 -2.43
C THR A 143 -12.93 -11.61 -3.43
N SER A 144 -13.10 -11.31 -4.73
CA SER A 144 -13.06 -12.32 -5.79
C SER A 144 -11.67 -12.97 -5.88
N THR A 145 -10.60 -12.18 -5.86
CA THR A 145 -9.24 -12.72 -5.90
C THR A 145 -8.93 -13.59 -4.68
N ALA A 146 -9.37 -13.16 -3.49
CA ALA A 146 -9.20 -13.92 -2.26
C ALA A 146 -9.97 -15.25 -2.31
N LYS A 147 -11.18 -15.27 -2.87
CA LYS A 147 -11.96 -16.50 -3.08
C LYS A 147 -11.22 -17.49 -3.98
N THR A 148 -10.68 -17.04 -5.11
CA THR A 148 -9.92 -17.93 -6.02
C THR A 148 -8.66 -18.50 -5.36
N ILE A 149 -7.90 -17.68 -4.64
CA ILE A 149 -6.70 -18.14 -3.94
C ILE A 149 -7.06 -19.09 -2.79
N LEU A 150 -8.15 -18.82 -2.07
CA LEU A 150 -8.65 -19.71 -1.04
C LEU A 150 -9.10 -21.06 -1.61
N GLU A 151 -9.80 -21.07 -2.74
CA GLU A 151 -10.22 -22.30 -3.42
C GLU A 151 -9.01 -23.14 -3.87
N GLN A 152 -7.93 -22.49 -4.31
CA GLN A 152 -6.66 -23.16 -4.57
C GLN A 152 -6.03 -23.74 -3.29
N ALA A 153 -6.13 -23.04 -2.16
CA ALA A 153 -5.65 -23.53 -0.88
C ALA A 153 -6.49 -24.69 -0.32
N GLU A 154 -7.79 -24.71 -0.59
CA GLU A 154 -8.69 -25.82 -0.26
C GLU A 154 -8.41 -27.05 -1.14
N ALA A 155 -8.15 -26.86 -2.43
CA ALA A 155 -7.81 -27.95 -3.34
C ALA A 155 -6.43 -28.56 -3.05
N ASN A 156 -5.46 -27.71 -2.68
CA ASN A 156 -4.10 -28.12 -2.36
C ASN A 156 -3.69 -27.49 -1.01
N PRO A 157 -4.04 -28.12 0.11
CA PRO A 157 -3.77 -27.63 1.47
C PRO A 157 -2.26 -27.71 1.76
N THR A 158 -1.55 -26.67 1.36
CA THR A 158 -0.12 -26.45 1.59
C THR A 158 0.09 -25.13 2.31
N ARG A 159 1.23 -25.02 3.01
CA ARG A 159 1.53 -23.80 3.79
C ARG A 159 1.64 -22.55 2.90
N ASP A 160 2.19 -22.70 1.70
CA ASP A 160 2.31 -21.61 0.74
C ASP A 160 0.95 -21.12 0.24
N ASN A 161 0.06 -22.03 -0.15
CA ASN A 161 -1.29 -21.66 -0.59
C ASN A 161 -2.11 -21.04 0.55
N TYR A 162 -1.98 -21.56 1.77
CA TYR A 162 -2.59 -20.97 2.96
C TYR A 162 -2.12 -19.52 3.20
N ASN A 163 -0.80 -19.29 3.14
CA ASN A 163 -0.23 -17.96 3.34
C ASN A 163 -0.67 -16.98 2.25
N ALA A 164 -0.74 -17.43 1.00
CA ALA A 164 -1.26 -16.64 -0.11
C ALA A 164 -2.74 -16.27 0.10
N ALA A 165 -3.57 -17.22 0.52
CA ALA A 165 -4.98 -16.98 0.83
C ALA A 165 -5.14 -16.02 2.01
N LEU A 166 -4.36 -16.20 3.09
CA LEU A 166 -4.35 -15.31 4.25
C LEU A 166 -4.02 -13.86 3.84
N ALA A 167 -2.97 -13.67 3.06
CA ALA A 167 -2.56 -12.35 2.58
C ALA A 167 -3.63 -11.70 1.71
N ALA A 168 -4.25 -12.47 0.80
CA ALA A 168 -5.33 -11.97 -0.05
C ALA A 168 -6.56 -11.56 0.77
N ILE A 169 -6.96 -12.35 1.76
CA ILE A 169 -8.10 -12.05 2.64
C ILE A 169 -7.82 -10.81 3.51
N GLN A 170 -6.62 -10.67 4.06
CA GLN A 170 -6.22 -9.50 4.85
C GLN A 170 -6.18 -8.20 4.01
N SER A 171 -6.01 -8.32 2.69
CA SER A 171 -6.00 -7.16 1.80
C SER A 171 -7.38 -6.54 1.57
N ILE A 172 -8.47 -7.25 1.91
CA ILE A 172 -9.86 -6.82 1.73
C ILE A 172 -10.18 -5.73 2.77
N PRO A 173 -10.49 -4.49 2.33
CA PRO A 173 -10.93 -3.44 3.26
C PRO A 173 -12.21 -3.84 4.00
N GLY A 174 -12.19 -3.78 5.32
CA GLY A 174 -13.32 -4.23 6.17
C GLY A 174 -13.28 -5.72 6.52
N GLY A 175 -12.33 -6.48 5.97
CA GLY A 175 -12.14 -7.90 6.25
C GLY A 175 -13.24 -8.80 5.67
N ASN A 176 -13.08 -10.10 5.85
CA ASN A 176 -14.08 -11.09 5.45
C ASN A 176 -14.04 -12.32 6.39
N GLN A 177 -14.98 -12.40 7.32
CA GLN A 177 -15.03 -13.46 8.34
C GLN A 177 -15.34 -14.84 7.74
N GLU A 178 -16.14 -14.90 6.68
CA GLU A 178 -16.49 -16.16 6.03
C GLU A 178 -15.24 -16.82 5.41
N LEU A 179 -14.44 -16.03 4.69
CA LEU A 179 -13.19 -16.51 4.08
C LEU A 179 -12.16 -16.90 5.14
N LEU A 180 -12.07 -16.14 6.24
CA LEU A 180 -11.20 -16.49 7.37
C LEU A 180 -11.61 -17.81 8.03
N ASN A 181 -12.91 -18.05 8.22
CA ASN A 181 -13.40 -19.30 8.81
C ASN A 181 -13.10 -20.51 7.91
N ARG A 182 -13.28 -20.37 6.59
CA ARG A 182 -12.88 -21.42 5.64
C ARG A 182 -11.37 -21.68 5.68
N LEU A 183 -10.57 -20.62 5.79
CA LEU A 183 -9.12 -20.72 5.91
C LEU A 183 -8.66 -21.48 7.18
N ILE A 184 -9.42 -21.44 8.28
CA ILE A 184 -9.16 -22.25 9.48
C ILE A 184 -9.23 -23.75 9.17
N ASN A 185 -10.19 -24.17 8.35
CA ASN A 185 -10.30 -25.58 7.96
C ASN A 185 -9.09 -26.01 7.12
N VAL A 186 -8.61 -25.15 6.22
CA VAL A 186 -7.39 -25.40 5.45
C VAL A 186 -6.17 -25.56 6.36
N ASP A 187 -6.00 -24.70 7.37
CA ASP A 187 -4.91 -24.82 8.35
C ASP A 187 -4.97 -26.15 9.12
N SER A 188 -6.18 -26.57 9.51
CA SER A 188 -6.40 -27.85 10.18
C SER A 188 -6.00 -29.02 9.29
N THR A 189 -6.39 -29.00 8.01
CA THR A 189 -6.00 -30.03 7.04
C THR A 189 -4.50 -30.06 6.81
N ILE A 190 -3.84 -28.89 6.70
CA ILE A 190 -2.37 -28.81 6.59
C ILE A 190 -1.70 -29.48 7.78
N LYS A 191 -2.09 -29.12 9.01
CA LYS A 191 -1.52 -29.71 10.22
C LYS A 191 -1.73 -31.22 10.28
N SER A 192 -2.90 -31.70 9.87
CA SER A 192 -3.18 -33.14 9.80
C SER A 192 -2.28 -33.84 8.79
N ASN A 193 -2.07 -33.23 7.62
CA ASN A 193 -1.20 -33.80 6.58
C ASN A 193 0.26 -33.82 7.04
N GLU A 194 0.76 -32.72 7.61
CA GLU A 194 2.12 -32.62 8.15
C GLU A 194 2.36 -33.64 9.28
N ALA A 195 1.38 -33.83 10.17
CA ALA A 195 1.46 -34.85 11.22
C ALA A 195 1.50 -36.27 10.63
N ALA A 196 0.64 -36.57 9.66
CA ALA A 196 0.62 -37.87 9.00
C ALA A 196 1.91 -38.16 8.21
N GLU A 197 2.50 -37.15 7.58
CA GLU A 197 3.79 -37.25 6.90
C GLU A 197 4.93 -37.47 7.90
N ALA A 198 4.94 -36.74 9.02
CA ALA A 198 5.93 -36.92 10.07
C ALA A 198 5.85 -38.33 10.69
N GLU A 199 4.66 -38.88 10.90
CA GLU A 199 4.48 -40.26 11.35
C GLU A 199 4.97 -41.27 10.32
N ARG A 200 4.66 -41.07 9.03
CA ARG A 200 5.18 -41.93 7.96
C ARG A 200 6.70 -41.89 7.88
N GLN A 201 7.32 -40.72 8.02
CA GLN A 201 8.79 -40.60 8.06
C GLN A 201 9.38 -41.33 9.26
N LYS A 202 8.74 -41.25 10.45
CA LYS A 202 9.19 -42.01 11.62
C LYS A 202 9.07 -43.52 11.41
N GLN A 203 7.98 -43.99 10.80
CA GLN A 203 7.79 -45.41 10.48
C GLN A 203 8.84 -45.87 9.46
N GLN A 204 9.05 -45.13 8.38
CA GLN A 204 10.07 -45.44 7.38
C GLN A 204 11.49 -45.44 7.97
N ALA A 205 11.79 -44.50 8.86
CA ALA A 205 13.08 -44.48 9.56
C ALA A 205 13.24 -45.69 10.50
N ALA A 206 12.19 -46.07 11.23
CA ALA A 206 12.18 -47.26 12.08
C ALA A 206 12.33 -48.55 11.25
N GLU A 207 11.61 -48.67 10.14
CA GLU A 207 11.72 -49.80 9.20
C GLU A 207 13.12 -49.87 8.58
N ALA A 208 13.71 -48.73 8.19
CA ALA A 208 15.07 -48.68 7.69
C ALA A 208 16.09 -49.09 8.76
N GLN A 209 15.89 -48.69 10.02
CA GLN A 209 16.71 -49.15 11.14
C GLN A 209 16.54 -50.66 11.37
N SER A 210 15.32 -51.19 11.36
CA SER A 210 15.07 -52.64 11.50
C SER A 210 15.66 -53.45 10.33
N GLN A 211 15.59 -52.95 9.09
CA GLN A 211 16.23 -53.59 7.94
C GLN A 211 17.76 -53.56 8.05
N ALA A 212 18.33 -52.45 8.53
CA ALA A 212 19.75 -52.36 8.80
C ALA A 212 20.17 -53.35 9.90
N GLU A 213 19.39 -53.50 10.98
CA GLU A 213 19.63 -54.51 12.03
C GLU A 213 19.50 -55.95 11.50
N GLN A 214 18.55 -56.24 10.61
CA GLN A 214 18.42 -57.56 9.98
C GLN A 214 19.57 -57.87 9.03
N GLN A 215 20.04 -56.91 8.23
CA GLN A 215 21.24 -57.07 7.41
C GLN A 215 22.48 -57.25 8.28
N ASN A 216 22.60 -56.49 9.37
CA ASN A 216 23.67 -56.65 10.35
C ASN A 216 23.58 -57.98 11.11
N ASN A 217 22.50 -58.77 11.00
CA ASN A 217 22.34 -60.10 11.57
C ASN A 217 22.30 -61.24 10.54
N SER A 218 22.62 -60.96 9.28
CA SER A 218 22.65 -61.99 8.25
C SER A 218 24.00 -62.73 8.25
N TYR A 219 23.99 -63.99 8.68
CA TYR A 219 25.08 -64.96 8.54
C TYR A 219 24.56 -66.19 7.80
N THR A 220 25.44 -66.90 7.09
CA THR A 220 25.08 -68.13 6.37
C THR A 220 25.30 -69.34 7.26
N VAL A 221 24.50 -70.40 7.12
CA VAL A 221 24.68 -71.65 7.88
C VAL A 221 25.28 -72.71 6.96
N ASP A 222 26.41 -73.30 7.36
CA ASP A 222 27.08 -74.42 6.70
C ASP A 222 27.30 -75.56 7.72
N GLY A 223 26.45 -76.58 7.64
CA GLY A 223 26.40 -77.67 8.62
C GLY A 223 26.06 -77.15 10.02
N GLN A 224 27.02 -77.28 10.95
CA GLN A 224 26.88 -76.82 12.35
C GLN A 224 27.44 -75.41 12.58
N TRP A 225 27.95 -74.75 11.54
CA TRP A 225 28.60 -73.45 11.65
C TRP A 225 27.72 -72.33 11.11
N SER A 226 27.56 -71.28 11.90
CA SER A 226 27.16 -69.96 11.45
C SER A 226 28.39 -69.21 10.97
N ILE A 227 28.41 -68.83 9.69
CA ILE A 227 29.51 -68.15 9.01
C ILE A 227 29.13 -66.68 8.79
N ALA A 228 29.96 -65.78 9.31
CA ALA A 228 29.78 -64.36 9.15
C ALA A 228 29.79 -63.95 7.67
N ALA A 229 28.94 -63.00 7.30
CA ALA A 229 28.97 -62.37 5.99
C ALA A 229 30.28 -61.60 5.79
N ASN A 230 30.58 -61.25 4.53
CA ASN A 230 31.79 -60.48 4.23
C ASN A 230 31.76 -59.13 4.97
N GLY A 231 32.85 -58.80 5.67
CA GLY A 231 32.96 -57.60 6.50
C GLY A 231 32.32 -57.71 7.89
N MET A 232 31.74 -58.86 8.24
CA MET A 232 31.09 -59.12 9.52
C MET A 232 31.89 -60.12 10.36
N VAL A 233 31.72 -60.07 11.68
CA VAL A 233 32.39 -60.97 12.63
C VAL A 233 31.49 -61.29 13.84
N PHE A 234 31.76 -62.45 14.46
CA PHE A 234 31.19 -62.81 15.77
C PHE A 234 32.16 -62.41 16.88
N ALA A 235 31.88 -61.31 17.58
CA ALA A 235 32.69 -60.77 18.66
C ALA A 235 32.22 -61.30 20.03
N ARG A 236 33.17 -61.58 20.92
CA ARG A 236 32.92 -62.08 22.28
C ARG A 236 33.52 -61.12 23.31
N SER A 237 32.67 -60.51 24.13
CA SER A 237 33.03 -59.42 25.04
C SER A 237 34.01 -59.85 26.13
N ASP A 238 33.87 -61.06 26.66
CA ASP A 238 34.72 -61.62 27.73
C ASP A 238 36.21 -61.71 27.37
N SER A 239 36.50 -62.03 26.12
CA SER A 239 37.84 -62.29 25.60
C SER A 239 38.35 -61.15 24.71
N ARG A 240 37.48 -60.19 24.37
CA ARG A 240 37.72 -59.16 23.35
C ARG A 240 38.29 -59.75 22.05
N LYS A 241 37.75 -60.92 21.67
CA LYS A 241 38.10 -61.61 20.42
C LYS A 241 36.93 -61.69 19.47
N TYR A 242 37.21 -61.68 18.18
CA TYR A 242 36.22 -61.98 17.15
C TYR A 242 36.61 -63.17 16.26
N TYR A 243 35.59 -63.78 15.68
CA TYR A 243 35.64 -65.03 14.92
C TYR A 243 34.87 -64.87 13.60
N SER A 244 35.28 -65.59 12.54
CA SER A 244 34.55 -65.62 11.26
C SER A 244 33.38 -66.61 11.28
N ARG A 245 33.45 -67.64 12.13
CA ARG A 245 32.39 -68.64 12.25
C ARG A 245 32.27 -69.21 13.66
N VAL A 246 31.05 -69.52 14.08
CA VAL A 246 30.71 -70.05 15.41
C VAL A 246 29.61 -71.10 15.33
N THR A 247 29.56 -72.05 16.27
CA THR A 247 28.51 -73.08 16.31
C THR A 247 27.25 -72.65 17.06
N ASN A 248 27.36 -71.63 17.91
CA ASN A 248 26.22 -71.03 18.62
C ASN A 248 26.33 -69.49 18.53
N PRO A 249 25.76 -68.86 17.49
CA PRO A 249 25.89 -67.43 17.23
C PRO A 249 25.25 -66.56 18.31
N ASN A 250 24.24 -67.04 19.03
CA ASN A 250 23.58 -66.29 20.12
C ASN A 250 24.50 -65.99 21.30
N ASN A 251 25.64 -66.69 21.42
CA ASN A 251 26.65 -66.43 22.43
C ASN A 251 27.65 -65.31 22.04
N TYR A 252 27.47 -64.71 20.86
CA TYR A 252 28.37 -63.70 20.30
C TYR A 252 27.58 -62.46 19.86
N GLN A 253 28.23 -61.31 19.90
CA GLN A 253 27.72 -60.11 19.26
C GLN A 253 28.15 -60.13 17.80
N TYR A 254 27.19 -60.04 16.89
CA TYR A 254 27.46 -60.00 15.47
C TYR A 254 27.48 -58.55 15.00
N MET A 255 28.61 -58.13 14.42
CA MET A 255 28.89 -56.74 14.08
C MET A 255 29.89 -56.65 12.93
N THR A 256 30.08 -55.45 12.37
CA THR A 256 31.12 -55.24 11.35
C THR A 256 32.50 -55.44 11.95
N GLN A 257 33.45 -55.92 11.14
CA GLN A 257 34.85 -56.05 11.58
C GLN A 257 35.42 -54.68 12.00
N ILE A 258 35.04 -53.61 11.30
CA ILE A 258 35.47 -52.24 11.59
C ILE A 258 35.00 -51.81 12.98
N ASP A 259 33.73 -52.04 13.31
CA ASP A 259 33.19 -51.71 14.63
C ASP A 259 33.87 -52.53 15.73
N ALA A 260 34.17 -53.80 15.46
CA ALA A 260 34.91 -54.67 16.38
C ALA A 260 36.34 -54.15 16.63
N ASP A 261 37.08 -53.82 15.57
CA ASP A 261 38.44 -53.28 15.68
C ASP A 261 38.44 -51.94 16.43
N ASN A 262 37.50 -51.03 16.12
CA ASN A 262 37.33 -49.74 16.81
C ASN A 262 36.95 -49.89 18.29
N ALA A 263 36.17 -50.92 18.63
CA ALA A 263 35.81 -51.26 20.01
C ALA A 263 36.93 -52.02 20.75
N GLY A 264 38.10 -52.22 20.12
CA GLY A 264 39.27 -52.84 20.74
C GLY A 264 39.21 -54.37 20.82
N TYR A 265 38.36 -55.00 20.00
CA TYR A 265 38.42 -56.44 19.76
C TYR A 265 39.59 -56.75 18.82
N SER A 266 40.02 -58.01 18.82
CA SER A 266 41.06 -58.50 17.91
C SER A 266 40.73 -59.88 17.38
N ARG A 267 41.18 -60.19 16.16
CA ARG A 267 41.00 -61.52 15.57
C ARG A 267 41.61 -62.60 16.46
N ALA A 268 40.88 -63.69 16.69
CA ALA A 268 41.42 -64.81 17.46
C ALA A 268 42.61 -65.44 16.71
N PRO A 269 43.78 -65.64 17.36
CA PRO A 269 44.95 -66.21 16.69
C PRO A 269 44.78 -67.69 16.35
N ARG A 270 43.91 -68.39 17.10
CA ARG A 270 43.56 -69.80 16.90
C ARG A 270 42.07 -70.01 17.21
N GLY A 271 41.44 -70.97 16.52
CA GLY A 271 40.08 -71.40 16.78
C GLY A 271 39.99 -72.60 17.74
N ASN A 272 38.77 -72.95 18.13
CA ASN A 272 38.42 -74.16 18.87
C ASN A 272 37.23 -74.87 18.21
N GLN A 273 36.64 -75.86 18.89
CA GLN A 273 35.50 -76.63 18.39
C GLN A 273 34.20 -75.82 18.26
N TYR A 274 34.11 -74.64 18.89
CA TYR A 274 32.91 -73.81 18.96
C TYR A 274 33.02 -72.49 18.17
N ALA A 275 34.25 -72.02 17.90
CA ALA A 275 34.52 -70.74 17.23
C ALA A 275 35.85 -70.76 16.47
N ARG A 276 35.89 -70.23 15.25
CA ARG A 276 37.10 -70.20 14.41
C ARG A 276 37.30 -68.82 13.75
N PRO A 277 38.55 -68.34 13.66
CA PRO A 277 38.88 -67.08 13.00
C PRO A 277 38.62 -67.11 11.50
#